data_AF-A0A6A5S6S9-F1
#
_entry.id   AF-A0A6A5S6S9-F1
#
_cell.length_a   1.000
_cell.length_b   1.000
_cell.length_c   1.000
_cell.angle_alpha   90.00
_cell.angle_beta   90.00
_cell.angle_gamma   90.00
#
_symmetry.space_group_name_H-M   'P 1'
#
loop_
_entity.id
_entity.type
_entity.pdbx_description
1 polymer ?
#
loop_
_entity_poly.entity_id
_entity_poly.type
_entity_poly.pdbx_seq_one_letter_code
_entity_poly.pdbx_strand_id
1 'polypeptide(L)'
;ELEGLRGALTTKKKHKKKSKALDLQQRQEYYGGAVFWSPRKMREAYARETVRQRDEAEEKLQKAKTKELREAAKLLKKREAEGWRVERERLKEEREKKKATKAAQYARQKEERDSVKALQLPKKGKRQASRPPTTSNKRQKLVGGQPGHAQVQDEPLGLPHKVTSCGRNIKLPSKFR
;
A
#
# COMPACT_ATOMS: atom_id res chain seq x y z
N GLU A 1 -29.93 64.88 -3.40
CA GLU A 1 -29.94 64.33 -4.78
C GLU A 1 -28.77 64.80 -5.65
N LEU A 2 -28.21 66.00 -5.46
CA LEU A 2 -27.12 66.52 -6.30
C LEU A 2 -25.75 65.84 -6.09
N GLU A 3 -25.48 65.23 -4.93
CA GLU A 3 -24.18 64.60 -4.63
C GLU A 3 -23.93 63.30 -5.39
N GLY A 4 -24.96 62.44 -5.53
CA GLY A 4 -24.84 61.20 -6.31
C GLY A 4 -24.58 61.48 -7.80
N LEU A 5 -25.17 62.56 -8.33
CA LEU A 5 -24.99 63.01 -9.71
C LEU A 5 -23.58 63.59 -9.94
N ARG A 6 -23.05 64.33 -8.95
CA ARG A 6 -21.65 64.80 -8.94
C ARG A 6 -20.66 63.63 -8.87
N GLY A 7 -20.93 62.60 -8.06
CA GLY A 7 -20.10 61.39 -7.95
C GLY A 7 -20.07 60.54 -9.22
N ALA A 8 -21.20 60.43 -9.92
CA ALA A 8 -21.28 59.73 -11.21
C ALA A 8 -20.53 60.47 -12.33
N LEU A 9 -20.55 61.81 -12.31
CA LEU A 9 -19.81 62.64 -13.27
C LEU A 9 -18.29 62.63 -13.03
N THR A 10 -17.84 62.52 -11.79
CA THR A 10 -16.41 62.47 -11.43
C THR A 10 -15.80 61.09 -11.68
N THR A 11 -16.58 60.02 -11.50
CA THR A 11 -16.14 58.63 -11.74
C THR A 11 -16.28 58.21 -13.21
N LYS A 12 -15.76 59.01 -14.14
CA LYS A 12 -15.56 58.55 -15.53
C LYS A 12 -14.45 57.50 -15.57
N LYS A 13 -14.79 56.26 -15.24
CA LYS A 13 -13.90 55.11 -15.34
C LYS A 13 -13.50 54.95 -16.80
N LYS A 14 -12.26 55.35 -17.13
CA LYS A 14 -11.72 55.22 -18.48
C LYS A 14 -11.85 53.77 -18.94
N HIS A 15 -12.41 53.58 -20.14
CA HIS A 15 -12.47 52.26 -20.75
C HIS A 15 -11.05 51.70 -20.89
N LYS A 16 -10.87 50.45 -20.50
CA LYS A 16 -9.57 49.78 -20.63
C LYS A 16 -9.29 49.62 -22.12
N LYS A 17 -8.28 50.31 -22.64
CA LYS A 17 -7.87 50.25 -24.06
C LYS A 17 -7.29 48.89 -24.49
N LYS A 18 -7.14 47.94 -23.57
CA LYS A 18 -6.59 46.61 -23.82
C LYS A 18 -7.75 45.61 -23.88
N SER A 19 -8.13 45.20 -25.09
CA SER A 19 -9.03 44.06 -25.32
C SER A 19 -8.21 42.78 -25.48
N LYS A 20 -8.88 41.63 -25.29
CA LYS A 20 -8.31 40.35 -25.67
C LYS A 20 -8.19 40.30 -27.20
N ALA A 21 -7.06 39.83 -27.71
CA ALA A 21 -6.89 39.60 -29.14
C ALA A 21 -7.81 38.47 -29.59
N LEU A 22 -8.54 38.69 -30.69
CA LEU A 22 -9.33 37.66 -31.33
C LEU A 22 -8.42 36.69 -32.06
N ASP A 23 -8.75 35.40 -31.99
CA ASP A 23 -8.06 34.37 -32.77
C ASP A 23 -8.52 34.42 -34.24
N LEU A 24 -7.92 35.33 -34.99
CA LEU A 24 -8.14 35.51 -36.42
C LEU A 24 -7.22 34.55 -37.19
N GLN A 25 -7.76 33.43 -37.67
CA GLN A 25 -6.99 32.44 -38.41
C GLN A 25 -6.90 32.81 -39.90
N GLN A 26 -5.67 32.82 -40.43
CA GLN A 26 -5.40 33.00 -41.87
C GLN A 26 -5.48 31.66 -42.61
N ARG A 27 -6.13 31.63 -43.76
CA ARG A 27 -6.07 30.46 -44.67
C ARG A 27 -4.77 30.53 -45.48
N GLN A 28 -4.07 29.41 -45.61
CA GLN A 28 -2.76 29.30 -46.27
C GLN A 28 -2.81 29.39 -47.81
N GLU A 29 -3.96 29.69 -48.42
CA GLU A 29 -4.19 29.51 -49.87
C GLU A 29 -3.40 30.47 -50.78
N TYR A 30 -2.60 31.42 -50.26
CA TYR A 30 -1.79 32.30 -51.12
C TYR A 30 -0.58 32.89 -50.40
N TYR A 31 0.62 32.68 -50.94
CA TYR A 31 1.87 33.22 -50.42
C TYR A 31 2.17 34.61 -51.03
N GLY A 32 2.20 35.63 -50.18
CA GLY A 32 2.85 36.92 -50.48
C GLY A 32 1.91 38.13 -50.52
N GLY A 33 1.66 38.78 -49.37
CA GLY A 33 0.96 40.06 -49.30
C GLY A 33 0.45 40.43 -47.89
N ALA A 34 0.02 41.69 -47.71
CA ALA A 34 -0.56 42.20 -46.47
C ALA A 34 -1.87 41.46 -46.09
N VAL A 35 -2.05 41.14 -44.80
CA VAL A 35 -3.23 40.40 -44.31
C VAL A 35 -4.39 41.37 -44.06
N PHE A 36 -5.41 41.33 -44.91
CA PHE A 36 -6.62 42.13 -44.74
C PHE A 36 -7.68 41.37 -43.93
N TRP A 37 -8.07 41.90 -42.77
CA TRP A 37 -9.14 41.33 -41.96
C TRP A 37 -10.49 41.86 -42.39
N SER A 38 -11.25 41.03 -43.12
CA SER A 38 -12.63 41.39 -43.47
C SER A 38 -13.55 41.32 -42.25
N PRO A 39 -14.61 42.15 -42.17
CA PRO A 39 -15.59 42.10 -41.08
C PRO A 39 -16.19 40.71 -40.84
N ARG A 40 -16.27 39.88 -41.89
CA ARG A 40 -16.71 38.48 -41.80
C ARG A 40 -15.77 37.63 -40.95
N LYS A 41 -14.44 37.83 -41.05
CA LYS A 41 -13.45 37.09 -40.25
C LYS A 41 -13.51 37.44 -38.77
N MET A 42 -13.82 38.70 -38.46
CA MET A 42 -14.08 39.12 -37.08
C MET A 42 -15.28 38.36 -36.49
N ARG A 43 -16.40 38.27 -37.22
CA ARG A 43 -17.59 37.52 -36.77
C ARG A 43 -17.29 36.03 -36.55
N GLU A 44 -16.54 35.40 -37.46
CA GLU A 44 -16.12 34.00 -37.32
C GLU A 44 -15.26 33.78 -36.06
N ALA A 45 -14.33 34.69 -35.75
CA ALA A 45 -13.53 34.60 -34.54
C ALA A 45 -14.36 34.73 -33.27
N TYR A 46 -15.29 35.69 -33.22
CA TYR A 46 -16.22 35.81 -32.08
C TYR A 46 -17.07 34.53 -31.90
N ALA A 47 -17.60 33.97 -32.99
CA ALA A 47 -18.35 32.72 -32.94
C ALA A 47 -17.51 31.58 -32.33
N ARG A 48 -16.25 31.44 -32.73
CA ARG A 48 -15.33 30.44 -32.15
C ARG A 48 -15.05 30.68 -30.68
N GLU A 49 -14.82 31.93 -30.27
CA GLU A 49 -14.61 32.25 -28.87
C GLU A 49 -15.82 31.89 -28.00
N THR A 50 -17.04 32.16 -28.49
CA THR A 50 -18.26 31.79 -27.76
C THR A 50 -18.42 30.28 -27.62
N VAL A 51 -18.13 29.50 -28.67
CA VAL A 51 -18.11 28.03 -28.60
C VAL A 51 -17.08 27.55 -27.59
N ARG A 52 -15.83 28.04 -27.70
CA ARG A 52 -14.75 27.67 -26.78
C ARG A 52 -15.10 27.98 -25.33
N GLN A 53 -15.71 29.14 -25.05
CA GLN A 53 -16.13 29.50 -23.70
C GLN A 53 -17.21 28.57 -23.16
N ARG A 54 -18.14 28.13 -24.02
CA ARG A 54 -19.17 27.13 -23.65
C ARG A 54 -18.51 25.79 -23.35
N ASP A 55 -17.64 25.30 -24.24
CA ASP A 55 -16.91 24.04 -24.06
C ASP A 55 -16.07 24.06 -22.77
N GLU A 56 -15.34 25.14 -22.52
CA GLU A 56 -14.55 25.31 -21.29
C GLU A 56 -15.43 25.33 -20.02
N ALA A 57 -16.63 25.91 -20.10
CA ALA A 57 -17.58 25.92 -19.00
C ALA A 57 -18.19 24.53 -18.76
N GLU A 58 -18.55 23.83 -19.83
CA GLU A 58 -19.06 22.45 -19.79
C GLU A 58 -18.02 21.48 -19.24
N GLU A 59 -16.77 21.58 -19.70
CA GLU A 59 -15.66 20.80 -19.16
C GLU A 59 -15.44 21.05 -17.67
N LYS A 60 -15.51 22.30 -17.22
CA LYS A 60 -15.38 22.63 -15.79
C LYS A 60 -16.51 22.00 -14.98
N LEU A 61 -17.74 22.05 -15.50
CA LEU A 61 -18.90 21.43 -14.89
C LEU A 61 -18.78 19.90 -14.84
N GLN A 62 -18.30 19.26 -15.91
CA GLN A 62 -18.02 17.82 -15.93
C GLN A 62 -16.90 17.44 -14.96
N LYS A 63 -15.82 18.24 -14.89
CA LYS A 63 -14.72 18.05 -13.92
C LYS A 63 -15.21 18.20 -12.48
N ALA A 64 -16.17 19.08 -12.20
CA ALA A 64 -16.79 19.18 -10.88
C ALA A 64 -17.61 17.91 -10.56
N LYS A 65 -18.52 17.50 -11.46
CA LYS A 65 -19.34 16.28 -11.29
C LYS A 65 -18.49 15.03 -11.08
N THR A 66 -17.42 14.86 -11.86
CA THR A 66 -16.53 13.70 -11.73
C THR A 66 -15.76 13.70 -10.40
N LYS A 67 -15.40 14.88 -9.86
CA LYS A 67 -14.82 14.98 -8.51
C LYS A 67 -15.82 14.55 -7.44
N GLU A 68 -17.06 15.02 -7.51
CA GLU A 68 -18.13 14.63 -6.58
C GLU A 68 -18.37 13.11 -6.61
N LEU A 69 -18.50 12.52 -7.80
CA LEU A 69 -18.63 11.06 -7.96
C LEU A 69 -17.43 10.31 -7.39
N ARG A 70 -16.22 10.82 -7.57
CA ARG A 70 -15.00 10.22 -7.04
C ARG A 70 -14.95 10.28 -5.51
N GLU A 71 -15.41 11.37 -4.91
CA GLU A 71 -15.50 11.50 -3.46
C GLU A 71 -16.55 10.56 -2.87
N ALA A 72 -17.74 10.48 -3.48
CA ALA A 72 -18.78 9.53 -3.10
C ALA A 72 -18.25 8.08 -3.18
N ALA A 73 -17.59 7.70 -4.28
CA ALA A 73 -17.00 6.38 -4.42
C ALA A 73 -15.90 6.09 -3.39
N LYS A 74 -15.10 7.09 -3.01
CA LYS A 74 -14.10 6.94 -1.92
C LYS A 74 -14.78 6.68 -0.58
N LEU A 75 -15.89 7.37 -0.28
CA LEU A 75 -16.63 7.17 0.96
C LEU A 75 -17.23 5.76 1.03
N LEU A 76 -17.83 5.27 -0.06
CA LEU A 76 -18.36 3.90 -0.12
C LEU A 76 -17.27 2.86 0.11
N LYS A 77 -16.12 2.98 -0.57
CA LYS A 77 -14.97 2.09 -0.36
C LYS A 77 -14.44 2.08 1.06
N LYS A 78 -14.46 3.24 1.75
CA LYS A 78 -14.09 3.32 3.18
C LYS A 78 -15.07 2.52 4.04
N ARG A 79 -16.37 2.67 3.83
CA ARG A 79 -17.41 1.92 4.55
C ARG A 79 -17.29 0.42 4.32
N GLU A 80 -17.06 0.00 3.08
CA GLU A 80 -16.81 -1.41 2.76
C GLU A 80 -15.57 -1.94 3.47
N ALA A 81 -14.46 -1.20 3.43
CA ALA A 81 -13.22 -1.58 4.10
C ALA A 81 -13.38 -1.68 5.63
N GLU A 82 -14.15 -0.78 6.24
CA GLU A 82 -14.54 -0.85 7.65
C GLU A 82 -15.37 -2.12 7.92
N GLY A 83 -16.36 -2.42 7.09
CA GLY A 83 -17.13 -3.66 7.18
C GLY A 83 -16.24 -4.91 7.13
N TRP A 84 -15.30 -4.97 6.20
CA TRP A 84 -14.33 -6.07 6.11
C TRP A 84 -13.42 -6.19 7.33
N ARG A 85 -13.06 -5.08 7.98
CA ARG A 85 -12.27 -5.10 9.22
C ARG A 85 -13.08 -5.67 10.38
N VAL A 86 -14.32 -5.20 10.53
CA VAL A 86 -15.24 -5.69 11.58
C VAL A 86 -15.51 -7.17 11.40
N GLU A 87 -15.80 -7.64 10.18
CA GLU A 87 -16.00 -9.07 9.91
C GLU A 87 -14.75 -9.91 10.23
N ARG A 88 -13.56 -9.39 9.93
CA ARG A 88 -12.30 -10.06 10.30
C ARG A 88 -12.11 -10.15 11.81
N GLU A 89 -12.44 -9.10 12.55
CA GLU A 89 -12.37 -9.09 14.01
C GLU A 89 -13.37 -10.06 14.63
N ARG A 90 -14.62 -10.07 14.16
CA ARG A 90 -15.64 -11.06 14.56
C ARG A 90 -15.15 -12.49 14.34
N LEU A 91 -14.60 -12.78 13.16
CA LEU A 91 -14.04 -14.10 12.85
C LEU A 91 -12.89 -14.49 13.79
N LYS A 92 -12.02 -13.53 14.16
CA LYS A 92 -10.95 -13.76 15.13
C LYS A 92 -11.50 -14.05 16.52
N GLU A 93 -12.44 -13.26 17.01
CA GLU A 93 -13.08 -13.46 18.30
C GLU A 93 -13.76 -14.83 18.38
N GLU A 94 -14.49 -15.23 17.34
CA GLU A 94 -15.09 -16.56 17.29
C GLU A 94 -14.04 -17.67 17.33
N ARG A 95 -12.93 -17.49 16.60
CA ARG A 95 -11.83 -18.46 16.60
C ARG A 95 -11.19 -18.55 17.98
N GLU A 96 -11.03 -17.43 18.68
CA GLU A 96 -10.50 -17.39 20.05
C GLU A 96 -11.48 -18.01 21.04
N LYS A 97 -12.77 -17.70 20.97
CA LYS A 97 -13.82 -18.36 21.78
C LYS A 97 -13.81 -19.88 21.56
N LYS A 98 -13.77 -20.35 20.31
CA LYS A 98 -13.67 -21.78 19.98
C LYS A 98 -12.39 -22.43 20.50
N LYS A 99 -11.26 -21.71 20.49
CA LYS A 99 -10.00 -22.20 21.07
C LYS A 99 -10.08 -22.25 22.60
N ALA A 100 -10.65 -21.22 23.23
CA ALA A 100 -10.80 -21.14 24.68
C ALA A 100 -11.73 -22.23 25.21
N THR A 101 -12.86 -22.50 24.54
CA THR A 101 -13.77 -23.58 24.94
C THR A 101 -13.09 -24.95 24.81
N LYS A 102 -12.38 -25.20 23.71
CA LYS A 102 -11.60 -26.44 23.54
C LYS A 102 -10.49 -26.58 24.58
N ALA A 103 -9.78 -25.50 24.90
CA ALA A 103 -8.73 -25.49 25.91
C ALA A 103 -9.31 -25.75 27.31
N ALA A 104 -10.45 -25.13 27.65
CA ALA A 104 -11.15 -25.37 28.91
C ALA A 104 -11.66 -26.82 29.03
N GLN A 105 -12.21 -27.38 27.95
CA GLN A 105 -12.59 -28.80 27.91
C GLN A 105 -11.39 -29.71 28.13
N TYR A 106 -10.26 -29.44 27.47
CA TYR A 106 -9.04 -30.22 27.63
C TYR A 106 -8.46 -30.11 29.06
N ALA A 107 -8.49 -28.92 29.65
CA ALA A 107 -8.06 -28.70 31.04
C ALA A 107 -8.91 -29.51 32.03
N ARG A 108 -10.24 -29.50 31.88
CA ARG A 108 -11.15 -30.32 32.70
C ARG A 108 -10.84 -31.81 32.60
N GLN A 109 -10.67 -32.34 31.39
CA GLN A 109 -10.30 -33.75 31.20
C GLN A 109 -8.93 -34.08 31.82
N LYS A 110 -7.99 -33.13 31.79
CA LYS A 110 -6.68 -33.31 32.43
C LYS A 110 -6.81 -33.37 33.95
N GLU A 111 -7.55 -32.46 34.55
CA GLU A 111 -7.82 -32.44 36.00
C GLU A 111 -8.54 -33.70 36.47
N GLU A 112 -9.53 -34.19 35.71
CA GLU A 112 -10.21 -35.46 35.97
C GLU A 112 -9.20 -36.62 35.94
N ARG A 113 -8.33 -36.71 34.93
CA ARG A 113 -7.29 -37.75 34.86
C ARG A 113 -6.31 -37.67 36.01
N ASP A 114 -5.87 -36.46 36.35
CA ASP A 114 -4.90 -36.23 37.42
C ASP A 114 -5.51 -36.54 38.79
N SER A 115 -6.79 -36.21 39.02
CA SER A 115 -7.52 -36.59 40.24
C SER A 115 -7.73 -38.09 40.38
N VAL A 116 -8.09 -38.79 39.30
CA VAL A 116 -8.19 -40.26 39.29
C VAL A 116 -6.83 -40.90 39.60
N LYS A 117 -5.75 -40.42 39.00
CA LYS A 117 -4.38 -40.89 39.30
C LYS A 117 -3.99 -40.62 40.76
N ALA A 118 -4.35 -39.46 41.32
CA ALA A 118 -4.09 -39.11 42.71
C ALA A 118 -4.84 -40.02 43.68
N LEU A 119 -6.10 -40.38 43.36
CA LEU A 119 -6.87 -41.35 44.14
C LEU A 119 -6.30 -42.77 44.03
N GLN A 120 -5.78 -43.16 42.86
CA GLN A 120 -5.17 -44.48 42.64
C GLN A 120 -3.78 -44.63 43.28
N LEU A 121 -3.06 -43.54 43.56
CA LEU A 121 -1.78 -43.59 44.24
C LEU A 121 -1.98 -44.01 45.71
N PRO A 122 -1.55 -45.21 46.13
CA PRO A 122 -1.60 -45.56 47.54
C PRO A 122 -0.66 -44.62 48.30
N LYS A 123 -1.13 -44.05 49.41
CA LYS A 123 -0.30 -43.30 50.37
C LYS A 123 0.73 -44.24 50.98
N LYS A 124 1.77 -44.60 50.23
CA LYS A 124 2.89 -45.39 50.75
C LYS A 124 3.60 -44.51 51.76
N GLY A 125 3.35 -44.80 53.04
CA GLY A 125 4.02 -44.18 54.18
C GLY A 125 5.55 -44.26 54.03
N LYS A 126 6.21 -43.28 54.65
CA LYS A 126 7.65 -43.00 54.62
C LYS A 126 8.51 -44.23 54.32
N ARG A 127 9.03 -44.30 53.10
CA ARG A 127 10.04 -45.30 52.71
C ARG A 127 11.36 -44.90 53.38
N GLN A 128 11.92 -45.79 54.20
CA GLN A 128 13.23 -45.59 54.81
C GLN A 128 14.29 -45.42 53.71
N ALA A 129 15.14 -44.39 53.84
CA ALA A 129 16.13 -44.02 52.85
C ALA A 129 17.15 -45.15 52.65
N SER A 130 17.22 -45.70 51.43
CA SER A 130 18.29 -46.60 51.02
C SER A 130 19.59 -45.80 50.88
N ARG A 131 20.66 -46.32 51.49
CA ARG A 131 22.01 -45.75 51.59
C ARG A 131 22.59 -45.26 50.24
N PRO A 132 23.46 -44.23 50.24
CA PRO A 132 24.00 -43.66 49.01
C PRO A 132 24.93 -44.65 48.28
N PRO A 133 24.93 -44.65 46.93
CA PRO A 133 25.86 -45.45 46.15
C PRO A 133 27.27 -44.85 46.21
N THR A 134 28.27 -45.71 46.33
CA THR A 134 29.69 -45.37 46.35
C THR A 134 30.15 -44.90 44.96
N THR A 135 30.94 -43.84 44.95
CA THR A 135 31.44 -43.17 43.74
C THR A 135 32.48 -44.04 43.03
N SER A 136 32.29 -44.33 41.74
CA SER A 136 33.33 -44.95 40.90
C SER A 136 33.74 -44.04 39.74
N ASN A 137 34.99 -44.24 39.30
CA ASN A 137 35.89 -43.23 38.78
C ASN A 137 35.58 -42.68 37.37
N LYS A 138 35.98 -41.41 37.19
CA LYS A 138 35.90 -40.55 36.01
C LYS A 138 36.66 -41.14 34.80
N ARG A 139 35.96 -41.48 33.71
CA ARG A 139 36.57 -41.81 32.40
C ARG A 139 37.15 -40.54 31.75
N GLN A 140 38.42 -40.61 31.34
CA GLN A 140 39.08 -39.57 30.53
C GLN A 140 38.59 -39.63 29.07
N LYS A 141 38.33 -38.47 28.46
CA LYS A 141 38.00 -38.32 27.04
C LYS A 141 39.29 -38.31 26.21
N LEU A 142 39.36 -39.16 25.18
CA LEU A 142 40.35 -39.07 24.12
C LEU A 142 39.90 -37.99 23.12
N VAL A 143 40.68 -36.92 22.98
CA VAL A 143 40.50 -35.86 21.97
C VAL A 143 41.41 -36.21 20.79
N GLY A 144 40.81 -36.61 19.66
CA GLY A 144 41.53 -36.79 18.39
C GLY A 144 41.53 -35.48 17.59
N GLY A 145 42.72 -34.88 17.45
CA GLY A 145 42.97 -33.72 16.59
C GLY A 145 43.15 -34.11 15.11
N GLN A 146 42.67 -33.21 14.24
CA GLN A 146 42.80 -33.13 12.77
C GLN A 146 44.26 -32.83 12.29
N PRO A 147 44.53 -32.50 11.00
CA PRO A 147 44.29 -33.20 9.72
C PRO A 147 45.56 -33.16 8.81
N GLY A 148 45.50 -33.73 7.60
CA GLY A 148 46.45 -33.44 6.51
C GLY A 148 46.48 -34.59 5.51
N HIS A 149 46.67 -34.41 4.20
CA HIS A 149 46.82 -33.25 3.32
C HIS A 149 46.73 -33.87 1.92
N ALA A 150 46.00 -33.30 0.95
CA ALA A 150 46.28 -33.48 -0.48
C ALA A 150 45.40 -32.56 -1.32
N GLN A 151 46.04 -31.55 -1.92
CA GLN A 151 45.51 -30.84 -3.07
C GLN A 151 45.52 -31.74 -4.30
N VAL A 152 44.50 -31.61 -5.16
CA VAL A 152 44.66 -31.69 -6.61
C VAL A 152 43.78 -30.59 -7.20
N GLN A 153 44.40 -29.73 -8.01
CA GLN A 153 43.75 -28.73 -8.83
C GLN A 153 43.08 -29.43 -10.01
N ASP A 154 41.89 -28.97 -10.41
CA ASP A 154 41.45 -28.96 -11.81
C ASP A 154 40.27 -27.99 -11.90
N GLU A 155 40.49 -26.85 -12.59
CA GLU A 155 39.42 -25.94 -13.01
C GLU A 155 38.89 -26.41 -14.37
N PRO A 156 37.57 -26.57 -14.51
CA PRO A 156 36.94 -26.07 -15.72
C PRO A 156 35.61 -25.35 -15.44
N LEU A 157 35.53 -24.13 -15.98
CA LEU A 157 34.37 -23.45 -16.55
C LEU A 157 33.13 -23.27 -15.65
N GLY A 158 32.95 -22.01 -15.23
CA GLY A 158 31.93 -21.53 -14.30
C GLY A 158 30.49 -21.96 -14.58
N LEU A 159 29.86 -22.49 -13.54
CA LEU A 159 28.41 -22.70 -13.45
C LEU A 159 27.66 -21.37 -13.65
N PRO A 160 26.56 -21.33 -14.43
CA PRO A 160 25.73 -20.15 -14.51
C PRO A 160 25.18 -19.79 -13.13
N HIS A 161 25.30 -18.52 -12.77
CA HIS A 161 24.78 -17.98 -11.52
C HIS A 161 23.26 -18.22 -11.46
N LYS A 162 22.76 -18.79 -10.36
CA LYS A 162 21.32 -19.00 -10.19
C LYS A 162 20.62 -17.64 -10.16
N VAL A 163 19.69 -17.42 -11.09
CA VAL A 163 18.92 -16.18 -11.23
C VAL A 163 17.51 -16.39 -10.67
N THR A 164 16.93 -15.39 -10.00
CA THR A 164 15.51 -15.42 -9.60
C THR A 164 14.58 -15.27 -10.81
N SER A 165 13.28 -15.55 -10.67
CA SER A 165 12.28 -15.32 -11.74
C SER A 165 12.27 -13.86 -12.24
N CYS A 166 12.78 -12.91 -11.45
CA CYS A 166 12.90 -11.49 -11.79
C CYS A 166 14.30 -11.09 -12.30
N GLY A 167 15.16 -12.04 -12.67
CA GLY A 167 16.44 -11.70 -13.31
C GLY A 167 17.58 -11.31 -12.36
N ARG A 168 17.46 -11.51 -11.04
CA ARG A 168 18.50 -11.11 -10.07
C ARG A 168 19.43 -12.26 -9.69
N ASN A 169 20.73 -11.98 -9.62
CA ASN A 169 21.76 -12.94 -9.24
C ASN A 169 21.67 -13.30 -7.75
N ILE A 170 21.59 -14.59 -7.44
CA ILE A 170 21.57 -15.10 -6.07
C ILE A 170 23.01 -15.29 -5.59
N LYS A 171 23.44 -14.50 -4.60
CA LYS A 171 24.70 -14.73 -3.86
C LYS A 171 24.42 -15.62 -2.65
N LEU A 172 24.82 -16.89 -2.70
CA LEU A 172 24.70 -17.79 -1.54
C LEU A 172 25.72 -17.39 -0.45
N PRO A 173 25.31 -17.25 0.82
CA PRO A 173 26.22 -17.04 1.94
C PRO A 173 27.25 -18.18 2.08
N SER A 174 28.48 -17.90 2.53
CA SER A 174 29.54 -18.94 2.60
C SER A 174 29.18 -20.14 3.49
N LYS A 175 28.37 -19.92 4.53
CA LYS A 175 27.82 -20.98 5.39
C LYS A 175 26.94 -22.00 4.65
N PHE A 176 26.50 -21.68 3.43
CA PHE A 176 25.68 -22.51 2.57
C PHE A 176 26.36 -22.84 1.23
N ARG A 177 27.65 -22.52 1.09
CA ARG A 177 28.47 -22.86 -0.07
C ARG A 177 29.13 -24.22 0.13
#